data_AF-A0A5C6F7W5-F1
#
_entry.id   AF-A0A5C6F7W5-F1
#
_cell.length_a   1.000
_cell.length_b   1.000
_cell.length_c   1.000
_cell.angle_alpha   90.00
_cell.angle_beta   90.00
_cell.angle_gamma   90.00
#
_symmetry.space_group_name_H-M   'P 1'
#
loop_
_entity.id
_entity.type
_entity.pdbx_description
1 polymer ?
#
loop_
_entity_poly.entity_id
_entity_poly.type
_entity_poly.pdbx_seq_one_letter_code
_entity_poly.pdbx_strand_id
1 'polypeptide(L)'
;MQTRNGITKVECFVVITCIVIVMGLLIPSVAHVRHGGRRAQCATNLKNLALASIQVSSVHDQFPGYLNDFGKFDATKSNEEFRSHRKVGAWGVSLLPWLDEQPTFERWTEDRYAVVAVGQQIEGTTPDGYLLQAAPDLAIFQCDKDDFDGDWLGGRNSYIANNGMCHRGPRHENEWTIVRDDGESVNVDFARSMSVANGVFNNKAQAVDETGQPVAIGPRVRLDDFRDGQGLTMLFSESTDALPWHRISADAIVEALVAVEQPFLYPESSRYIHGMVWHYEDSQGEDSEVRDNAMISAVSTAMPVQSIHRINGAFQGEPRLSDLARPSSFHVDGVNAAFADGATRFIQDSIDYRVYQSLLTPDGQHSEMPKRDHRLGSEDF
;
A
#
# COMPACT_ATOMS: atom_id res chain seq x y z
N MET A 1 -13.51 -71.75 10.99
CA MET A 1 -12.17 -71.18 10.74
C MET A 1 -12.10 -70.73 9.29
N GLN A 2 -12.21 -69.44 9.01
CA GLN A 2 -11.98 -68.92 7.65
C GLN A 2 -10.48 -68.79 7.43
N THR A 3 -9.97 -69.49 6.42
CA THR A 3 -8.59 -69.40 5.95
C THR A 3 -8.35 -68.00 5.39
N ARG A 4 -7.51 -67.21 6.06
CA ARG A 4 -7.08 -65.90 5.54
C ARG A 4 -6.05 -66.15 4.45
N ASN A 5 -6.37 -65.80 3.21
CA ASN A 5 -5.43 -65.88 2.10
C ASN A 5 -4.34 -64.81 2.30
N GLY A 6 -3.07 -65.22 2.28
CA GLY A 6 -1.93 -64.29 2.37
C GLY A 6 -1.74 -63.54 1.05
N ILE A 7 -1.46 -62.23 1.13
CA ILE A 7 -1.12 -61.39 -0.02
C ILE A 7 0.11 -61.97 -0.73
N THR A 8 0.02 -62.10 -2.06
CA THR A 8 1.14 -62.56 -2.87
C THR A 8 2.15 -61.43 -3.11
N LYS A 9 3.44 -61.77 -3.27
CA LYS A 9 4.49 -60.77 -3.53
C LYS A 9 4.20 -59.91 -4.77
N VAL A 10 3.52 -60.50 -5.77
CA VAL A 10 3.15 -59.82 -7.02
C VAL A 10 2.04 -58.80 -6.78
N GLU A 11 1.00 -59.14 -6.01
CA GLU A 11 -0.09 -58.20 -5.68
C GLU A 11 0.44 -56.98 -4.92
N CYS A 12 1.34 -57.19 -3.95
CA CYS A 12 1.96 -56.09 -3.22
C CYS A 12 2.78 -55.17 -4.15
N PHE A 13 3.52 -55.75 -5.10
CA PHE A 13 4.34 -54.99 -6.05
C PHE A 13 3.50 -54.13 -7.01
N VAL A 14 2.39 -54.69 -7.52
CA VAL A 14 1.48 -53.95 -8.40
C VAL A 14 0.85 -52.77 -7.66
N VAL A 15 0.40 -52.98 -6.42
CA VAL A 15 -0.21 -51.92 -5.61
C VAL A 15 0.78 -50.79 -5.34
N ILE A 16 2.01 -51.11 -4.94
CA ILE A 16 3.05 -50.10 -4.70
C ILE A 16 3.36 -49.34 -6.00
N THR A 17 3.47 -50.05 -7.13
CA THR A 17 3.72 -49.43 -8.45
C THR A 17 2.62 -48.46 -8.84
N CYS A 18 1.34 -48.84 -8.66
CA CYS A 18 0.21 -47.96 -8.89
C CYS A 18 0.24 -46.73 -7.96
N ILE A 19 0.54 -46.90 -6.67
CA ILE A 19 0.66 -45.78 -5.72
C ILE A 19 1.78 -44.81 -6.15
N VAL A 20 2.95 -45.33 -6.54
CA VAL A 20 4.08 -44.50 -6.99
C VAL A 20 3.73 -43.72 -8.26
N ILE A 21 3.06 -44.36 -9.24
CA ILE A 21 2.62 -43.69 -10.47
C ILE A 21 1.59 -42.61 -10.14
N VAL A 22 0.57 -42.92 -9.34
CA VAL A 22 -0.47 -41.95 -8.98
C VAL A 22 0.13 -40.78 -8.20
N MET A 23 0.99 -41.03 -7.21
CA MET A 23 1.68 -39.97 -6.47
C MET A 23 2.60 -39.15 -7.39
N GLY A 24 3.34 -39.78 -8.29
CA GLY A 24 4.21 -39.10 -9.25
C GLY A 24 3.45 -38.15 -10.20
N LEU A 25 2.21 -38.48 -10.56
CA LEU A 25 1.35 -37.62 -11.38
C LEU A 25 0.65 -36.51 -10.56
N LEU A 26 0.39 -36.75 -9.27
CA LEU A 26 -0.32 -35.79 -8.42
C LEU A 26 0.61 -34.71 -7.83
N ILE A 27 1.89 -35.00 -7.55
CA ILE A 27 2.83 -34.03 -6.97
C ILE A 27 2.93 -32.70 -7.74
N PRO A 28 3.18 -32.67 -9.08
CA PRO A 28 3.27 -31.40 -9.81
C PRO A 28 1.94 -30.64 -9.84
N SER A 29 0.82 -31.37 -9.86
CA SER A 29 -0.52 -30.79 -9.87
C SER A 29 -0.88 -30.14 -8.52
N VAL A 30 -0.51 -30.77 -7.41
CA VAL A 30 -0.78 -30.25 -6.06
C VAL A 30 0.02 -28.97 -5.78
N ALA A 31 1.26 -28.87 -6.28
CA ALA A 31 2.05 -27.64 -6.16
C ALA A 31 1.35 -26.47 -6.87
N HIS A 32 0.92 -26.66 -8.12
CA HIS A 32 0.22 -25.61 -8.88
C HIS A 32 -1.09 -25.17 -8.21
N VAL A 33 -1.89 -26.11 -7.68
CA VAL A 33 -3.12 -25.81 -6.94
C VAL A 33 -2.84 -24.99 -5.67
N ARG A 34 -1.75 -25.27 -4.95
CA ARG A 34 -1.36 -24.49 -3.77
C ARG A 34 -0.92 -23.07 -4.12
N HIS A 35 -0.26 -22.86 -5.25
CA HIS A 35 0.10 -21.52 -5.71
C HIS A 35 -1.12 -20.73 -6.18
N GLY A 36 -2.06 -21.36 -6.90
CA GLY A 36 -3.33 -20.74 -7.29
C GLY A 36 -4.24 -20.41 -6.10
N GLY A 37 -4.31 -21.29 -5.10
CA GLY A 37 -5.09 -21.05 -3.88
C GLY A 37 -4.59 -19.84 -3.08
N ARG A 38 -3.27 -19.66 -2.97
CA ARG A 38 -2.67 -18.51 -2.30
C ARG A 38 -2.97 -17.19 -3.01
N ARG A 39 -2.82 -17.16 -4.34
CA ARG A 39 -3.19 -16.00 -5.15
C ARG A 39 -4.68 -15.65 -5.01
N ALA A 40 -5.55 -16.66 -4.99
CA ALA A 40 -6.98 -16.43 -4.79
C ALA A 40 -7.31 -15.85 -3.40
N GLN A 41 -6.58 -16.26 -2.35
CA GLN A 41 -6.73 -15.68 -1.01
C GLN A 41 -6.32 -14.20 -1.00
N CYS A 42 -5.15 -13.87 -1.54
CA CYS A 42 -4.66 -12.49 -1.51
C CYS A 42 -5.53 -11.57 -2.40
N ALA A 43 -6.04 -12.07 -3.53
CA ALA A 43 -7.08 -11.41 -4.32
C ALA A 43 -8.42 -11.24 -3.56
N THR A 44 -8.78 -12.16 -2.65
CA THR A 44 -9.98 -12.03 -1.82
C THR A 44 -9.79 -10.97 -0.73
N ASN A 45 -8.64 -10.95 -0.07
CA ASN A 45 -8.30 -9.93 0.92
C ASN A 45 -8.33 -8.53 0.30
N LEU A 46 -7.67 -8.35 -0.84
CA LEU A 46 -7.68 -7.10 -1.61
C LEU A 46 -9.09 -6.65 -2.00
N LYS A 47 -9.95 -7.58 -2.41
CA LYS A 47 -11.35 -7.29 -2.72
C LYS A 47 -12.08 -6.72 -1.50
N ASN A 48 -11.91 -7.36 -0.35
CA ASN A 48 -12.54 -6.92 0.90
C ASN A 48 -12.01 -5.55 1.35
N LEU A 49 -10.71 -5.27 1.20
CA LEU A 49 -10.12 -3.95 1.48
C LEU A 49 -10.69 -2.86 0.56
N ALA A 50 -10.82 -3.14 -0.74
CA ALA A 50 -11.44 -2.20 -1.68
C ALA A 50 -12.90 -1.93 -1.33
N LEU A 51 -13.71 -2.97 -1.08
CA LEU A 51 -15.10 -2.81 -0.66
C LEU A 51 -15.23 -2.01 0.64
N ALA A 52 -14.38 -2.27 1.63
CA ALA A 52 -14.33 -1.49 2.86
C ALA A 52 -14.03 -0.01 2.58
N SER A 53 -13.04 0.30 1.75
CA SER A 53 -12.70 1.68 1.40
C SER A 53 -13.82 2.41 0.65
N ILE A 54 -14.55 1.70 -0.21
CA ILE A 54 -15.73 2.23 -0.92
C ILE A 54 -16.86 2.53 0.08
N GLN A 55 -17.08 1.64 1.05
CA GLN A 55 -18.06 1.87 2.12
C GLN A 55 -17.68 3.07 3.01
N VAL A 56 -16.40 3.20 3.37
CA VAL A 56 -15.87 4.41 4.05
C VAL A 56 -16.19 5.65 3.24
N SER A 57 -15.87 5.64 1.94
CA SER A 57 -16.15 6.77 1.06
C SER A 57 -17.64 7.08 0.95
N SER A 58 -18.50 6.07 0.94
CA SER A 58 -19.95 6.26 0.88
C SER A 58 -20.52 6.88 2.16
N VAL A 59 -19.94 6.58 3.33
CA VAL A 59 -20.42 7.09 4.63
C VAL A 59 -19.83 8.46 4.93
N HIS A 60 -18.55 8.67 4.63
CA HIS A 60 -17.81 9.88 4.99
C HIS A 60 -17.72 10.90 3.86
N ASP A 61 -18.24 10.60 2.67
CA ASP A 61 -18.16 11.44 1.46
C ASP A 61 -16.70 11.76 1.06
N GLN A 62 -15.81 10.78 1.30
CA GLN A 62 -14.39 10.81 0.94
C GLN A 62 -13.69 9.48 1.25
N PHE A 63 -12.76 9.05 0.40
CA PHE A 63 -11.83 7.96 0.71
C PHE A 63 -10.98 8.28 1.95
N PRO A 64 -10.52 7.27 2.72
CA PRO A 64 -9.62 7.49 3.83
C PRO A 64 -8.27 8.02 3.33
N GLY A 65 -7.55 8.74 4.19
CA GLY A 65 -6.19 9.13 3.86
C GLY A 65 -5.21 8.00 4.09
N TYR A 66 -4.01 8.09 3.51
CA TYR A 66 -2.93 7.22 3.94
C TYR A 66 -2.44 7.55 5.37
N LEU A 67 -2.81 8.73 5.91
CA LEU A 67 -2.71 9.11 7.32
C LEU A 67 -4.05 9.72 7.77
N ASN A 68 -4.50 9.34 8.96
CA ASN A 68 -5.75 9.81 9.55
C ASN A 68 -5.61 10.03 11.06
N ASP A 69 -6.23 11.09 11.56
CA ASP A 69 -6.31 11.38 12.98
C ASP A 69 -7.53 10.67 13.61
N PHE A 70 -7.30 9.94 14.70
CA PHE A 70 -8.30 9.20 15.46
C PHE A 70 -8.54 9.78 16.86
N GLY A 71 -8.06 11.00 17.10
CA GLY A 71 -8.21 11.72 18.35
C GLY A 71 -7.00 11.57 19.25
N LYS A 72 -7.25 11.56 20.56
CA LYS A 72 -6.21 11.62 21.59
C LYS A 72 -6.53 10.69 22.74
N PHE A 73 -5.50 10.03 23.24
CA PHE A 73 -5.53 9.33 24.51
C PHE A 73 -5.37 10.34 25.64
N ASP A 74 -6.26 10.27 26.63
CA ASP A 74 -6.25 11.08 27.83
C ASP A 74 -5.91 10.20 29.03
N ALA A 75 -4.68 10.31 29.53
CA ALA A 75 -4.19 9.54 30.67
C ALA A 75 -5.05 9.73 31.94
N THR A 76 -5.75 10.86 32.08
CA THR A 76 -6.62 11.10 33.25
C THR A 76 -7.90 10.27 33.24
N LYS A 77 -8.25 9.69 32.09
CA LYS A 77 -9.46 8.87 31.88
C LYS A 77 -9.16 7.37 31.85
N SER A 78 -7.90 6.99 32.03
CA SER A 78 -7.45 5.60 31.98
C SER A 78 -6.93 5.16 33.35
N ASN A 79 -7.00 3.85 33.58
CA ASN A 79 -6.31 3.20 34.69
C ASN A 79 -4.88 2.75 34.30
N GLU A 80 -4.46 3.03 33.06
CA GLU A 80 -3.15 2.66 32.52
C GLU A 80 -2.14 3.80 32.79
N GLU A 81 -0.92 3.45 33.20
CA GLU A 81 0.16 4.42 33.50
C GLU A 81 0.87 4.95 32.23
N PHE A 82 0.10 5.31 31.20
CA PHE A 82 0.64 5.85 29.95
C PHE A 82 0.54 7.37 29.92
N ARG A 83 1.46 8.01 29.17
CA ARG A 83 1.38 9.45 28.89
C ARG A 83 0.31 9.70 27.84
N SER A 84 -0.46 10.78 28.00
CA SER A 84 -1.40 11.27 26.97
C SER A 84 -0.66 11.44 25.64
N HIS A 85 -1.27 11.01 24.54
CA HIS A 85 -0.69 11.06 23.20
C HIS A 85 -1.79 11.19 22.14
N ARG A 86 -1.43 11.71 20.97
CA ARG A 86 -2.33 11.73 19.80
C ARG A 86 -2.35 10.34 19.15
N LYS A 87 -3.48 10.00 18.55
CA LYS A 87 -3.70 8.71 17.88
C LYS A 87 -3.81 8.94 16.39
N VAL A 88 -2.72 8.71 15.67
CA VAL A 88 -2.71 8.83 14.21
C VAL A 88 -2.20 7.54 13.62
N GLY A 89 -2.89 7.08 12.59
CA GLY A 89 -2.62 5.81 11.95
C GLY A 89 -2.84 5.86 10.45
N ALA A 90 -2.34 4.84 9.77
CA ALA A 90 -2.51 4.70 8.33
C ALA A 90 -3.94 4.31 7.93
N TRP A 91 -4.15 4.18 6.61
CA TRP A 91 -5.43 3.79 6.01
C TRP A 91 -6.01 2.51 6.62
N GLY A 92 -5.18 1.55 7.07
CA GLY A 92 -5.62 0.29 7.66
C GLY A 92 -6.53 0.47 8.88
N VAL A 93 -6.20 1.43 9.76
CA VAL A 93 -7.03 1.76 10.94
C VAL A 93 -8.41 2.26 10.52
N SER A 94 -8.47 3.07 9.45
CA SER A 94 -9.71 3.61 8.91
C SER A 94 -10.61 2.56 8.26
N LEU A 95 -10.13 1.33 8.03
CA LEU A 95 -10.96 0.28 7.43
C LEU A 95 -11.50 -0.70 8.49
N LEU A 96 -10.97 -0.71 9.71
CA LEU A 96 -11.30 -1.71 10.74
C LEU A 96 -12.81 -1.91 10.98
N PRO A 97 -13.65 -0.86 11.09
CA PRO A 97 -15.10 -1.04 11.29
C PRO A 97 -15.80 -1.82 10.15
N TRP A 98 -15.26 -1.73 8.94
CA TRP A 98 -15.79 -2.38 7.74
C TRP A 98 -15.15 -3.74 7.48
N LEU A 99 -14.20 -4.15 8.32
CA LEU A 99 -13.50 -5.43 8.27
C LEU A 99 -13.82 -6.31 9.49
N ASP A 100 -14.94 -6.04 10.16
CA ASP A 100 -15.39 -6.71 11.39
C ASP A 100 -14.42 -6.58 12.59
N GLU A 101 -13.56 -5.55 12.58
CA GLU A 101 -12.54 -5.28 13.62
C GLU A 101 -12.91 -4.10 14.52
N GLN A 102 -14.20 -4.01 14.87
CA GLN A 102 -14.75 -2.96 15.73
C GLN A 102 -14.03 -2.81 17.08
N PRO A 103 -13.67 -3.88 17.82
CA PRO A 103 -12.97 -3.74 19.10
C PRO A 103 -11.58 -3.10 18.95
N THR A 104 -10.89 -3.40 17.85
CA THR A 104 -9.59 -2.81 17.52
C THR A 104 -9.77 -1.34 17.16
N PHE A 105 -10.80 -1.01 16.37
CA PHE A 105 -11.12 0.38 16.03
C PHE A 105 -11.44 1.25 17.25
N GLU A 106 -12.22 0.74 18.20
CA GLU A 106 -12.57 1.45 19.44
C GLU A 106 -11.33 1.82 20.26
N ARG A 107 -10.27 1.00 20.23
CA ARG A 107 -8.99 1.37 20.87
C ARG A 107 -8.35 2.57 20.23
N TRP A 108 -8.49 2.73 18.92
CA TRP A 108 -7.97 3.87 18.18
C TRP A 108 -8.84 5.13 18.36
N THR A 109 -10.15 5.01 18.55
CA THR A 109 -11.05 6.18 18.60
C THR A 109 -11.41 6.65 20.01
N GLU A 110 -11.51 5.75 20.99
CA GLU A 110 -11.93 6.10 22.35
C GLU A 110 -10.77 6.72 23.14
N ASP A 111 -11.03 7.81 23.87
CA ASP A 111 -9.99 8.57 24.56
C ASP A 111 -9.35 7.84 25.76
N ARG A 112 -9.98 6.77 26.25
CA ARG A 112 -9.55 5.99 27.43
C ARG A 112 -8.51 4.91 27.15
N TYR A 113 -8.30 4.52 25.89
CA TYR A 113 -7.39 3.44 25.53
C TYR A 113 -6.08 3.99 24.98
N ALA A 114 -4.93 3.57 25.52
CA ALA A 114 -3.67 3.89 24.89
C ALA A 114 -3.48 3.09 23.60
N VAL A 115 -2.74 3.66 22.64
CA VAL A 115 -2.26 2.94 21.44
C VAL A 115 -0.74 2.77 21.43
N VAL A 116 -0.03 3.66 22.13
CA VAL A 116 1.43 3.60 22.28
C VAL A 116 1.85 3.69 23.75
N ALA A 117 2.89 2.94 24.09
CA ALA A 117 3.64 3.01 25.34
C ALA A 117 4.94 3.78 25.10
N VAL A 118 4.96 5.05 25.50
CA VAL A 118 6.09 5.95 25.20
C VAL A 118 7.06 5.98 26.36
N GLY A 119 8.33 5.69 26.07
CA GLY A 119 9.42 5.80 27.07
C GLY A 119 9.41 4.68 28.10
N GLN A 120 8.62 3.63 27.89
CA GLN A 120 8.59 2.41 28.69
C GLN A 120 8.50 1.21 27.75
N GLN A 121 9.48 0.31 27.81
CA GLN A 121 9.38 -1.00 27.17
C GLN A 121 8.56 -1.90 28.11
N ILE A 122 7.35 -2.27 27.68
CA ILE A 122 6.40 -3.05 28.49
C ILE A 122 6.14 -4.37 27.77
N GLU A 123 5.93 -5.44 28.54
CA GLU A 123 5.45 -6.70 27.97
C GLU A 123 4.13 -6.48 27.21
N GLY A 124 4.10 -6.89 25.94
CA GLY A 124 2.95 -6.68 25.07
C GLY A 124 2.99 -5.41 24.21
N THR A 125 4.17 -4.78 24.06
CA THR A 125 4.41 -3.72 23.06
C THR A 125 5.26 -4.21 21.88
N THR A 126 5.05 -3.62 20.71
CA THR A 126 5.93 -3.77 19.55
C THR A 126 7.30 -3.12 19.84
N PRO A 127 8.37 -3.44 19.07
CA PRO A 127 9.67 -2.77 19.22
C PRO A 127 9.55 -1.24 19.14
N ASP A 128 8.61 -0.75 18.34
CA ASP A 128 8.29 0.67 18.17
C ASP A 128 7.17 1.14 19.11
N GLY A 129 7.01 0.52 20.28
CA GLY A 129 6.15 1.04 21.36
C GLY A 129 4.65 0.99 21.13
N TYR A 130 4.13 0.43 20.02
CA TYR A 130 2.69 0.23 19.87
C TYR A 130 2.21 -0.90 20.78
N LEU A 131 1.01 -0.78 21.35
CA LEU A 131 0.43 -1.87 22.13
C LEU A 131 -0.10 -2.96 21.18
N LEU A 132 0.24 -4.23 21.42
CA LEU A 132 -0.23 -5.35 20.57
C LEU A 132 -1.76 -5.44 20.46
N GLN A 133 -2.47 -4.90 21.46
CA GLN A 133 -3.92 -4.85 21.46
C GLN A 133 -4.48 -3.75 20.54
N ALA A 134 -3.72 -2.67 20.31
CA ALA A 134 -4.02 -1.66 19.29
C ALA A 134 -3.46 -2.05 17.91
N ALA A 135 -2.53 -3.01 17.90
CA ALA A 135 -1.75 -3.48 16.76
C ALA A 135 -1.84 -5.00 16.53
N PRO A 136 -3.04 -5.63 16.56
CA PRO A 136 -3.12 -7.07 16.36
C PRO A 136 -2.70 -7.47 14.94
N ASP A 137 -2.22 -8.69 14.82
CA ASP A 137 -2.05 -9.35 13.53
C ASP A 137 -3.42 -9.79 13.02
N LEU A 138 -3.87 -9.17 11.93
CA LEU A 138 -5.17 -9.45 11.32
C LEU A 138 -4.97 -10.22 10.02
N ALA A 139 -5.69 -11.32 9.85
CA ALA A 139 -5.57 -12.18 8.67
C ALA A 139 -5.94 -11.45 7.37
N ILE A 140 -6.82 -10.45 7.46
CA ILE A 140 -7.25 -9.65 6.30
C ILE A 140 -6.11 -8.81 5.69
N PHE A 141 -5.12 -8.43 6.49
CA PHE A 141 -3.95 -7.67 6.04
C PHE A 141 -2.79 -8.58 5.61
N GLN A 142 -2.91 -9.89 5.73
CA GLN A 142 -1.79 -10.82 5.51
C GLN A 142 -2.01 -11.74 4.31
N CYS A 143 -0.99 -11.84 3.46
CA CYS A 143 -0.86 -12.86 2.44
C CYS A 143 -0.09 -14.07 3.02
N ASP A 144 -0.54 -15.29 2.71
CA ASP A 144 -0.09 -16.58 3.29
C ASP A 144 1.41 -16.90 3.10
N LYS A 145 2.14 -16.08 2.34
CA LYS A 145 3.56 -16.29 2.04
C LYS A 145 4.47 -15.18 2.56
N ASP A 146 3.91 -14.22 3.30
CA ASP A 146 4.70 -13.18 3.93
C ASP A 146 5.34 -13.78 5.17
N ASP A 147 6.42 -14.53 4.93
CA ASP A 147 7.48 -14.73 5.92
C ASP A 147 8.07 -13.34 6.14
N PHE A 148 7.45 -12.56 7.03
CA PHE A 148 8.06 -11.33 7.54
C PHE A 148 9.35 -11.75 8.23
N ASP A 149 10.48 -11.62 7.54
CA ASP A 149 11.83 -11.82 8.08
C ASP A 149 12.21 -10.76 9.14
N GLY A 150 11.31 -9.82 9.43
CA GLY A 150 11.50 -8.79 10.45
C GLY A 150 10.98 -9.23 11.82
N ASP A 151 11.68 -8.81 12.88
CA ASP A 151 11.29 -8.87 14.30
C ASP A 151 10.01 -8.05 14.64
N TRP A 152 9.18 -7.71 13.64
CA TRP A 152 7.97 -6.95 13.83
C TRP A 152 6.94 -7.79 14.58
N LEU A 153 6.80 -7.49 15.87
CA LEU A 153 5.71 -7.98 16.70
C LEU A 153 4.47 -7.12 16.40
N GLY A 154 3.40 -7.73 15.88
CA GLY A 154 2.10 -7.09 15.70
C GLY A 154 1.94 -6.24 14.43
N GLY A 155 0.69 -6.10 14.00
CA GLY A 155 0.27 -5.21 12.93
C GLY A 155 0.64 -5.66 11.52
N ARG A 156 0.99 -6.93 11.28
CA ARG A 156 1.49 -7.41 9.97
C ARG A 156 0.60 -7.03 8.79
N ASN A 157 1.22 -6.69 7.65
CA ASN A 157 0.54 -6.17 6.48
C ASN A 157 1.27 -6.48 5.17
N SER A 158 0.51 -6.86 4.15
CA SER A 158 0.96 -7.30 2.82
C SER A 158 0.49 -6.38 1.68
N TYR A 159 -0.22 -5.30 2.04
CA TYR A 159 -0.95 -4.47 1.08
C TYR A 159 -0.58 -2.99 1.25
N ILE A 160 -0.66 -2.25 0.14
CA ILE A 160 -0.43 -0.81 0.08
C ILE A 160 -1.56 -0.11 -0.69
N ALA A 161 -1.79 1.17 -0.38
CA ALA A 161 -2.86 1.97 -0.94
C ALA A 161 -2.36 2.92 -2.05
N ASN A 162 -3.26 3.41 -2.88
CA ASN A 162 -2.91 4.39 -3.92
C ASN A 162 -2.70 5.79 -3.35
N ASN A 163 -1.44 6.19 -3.18
CA ASN A 163 -1.05 7.48 -2.62
C ASN A 163 -0.66 8.50 -3.69
N GLY A 164 -0.68 8.09 -4.96
CA GLY A 164 -0.55 8.94 -6.13
C GLY A 164 0.87 9.18 -6.63
N MET A 165 1.27 10.44 -6.82
CA MET A 165 2.56 10.76 -7.44
C MET A 165 3.65 11.02 -6.40
N CYS A 166 4.82 10.42 -6.61
CA CYS A 166 6.06 10.83 -5.96
C CYS A 166 6.61 12.08 -6.66
N HIS A 167 6.68 13.19 -5.92
CA HIS A 167 7.44 14.35 -6.36
C HIS A 167 8.89 14.25 -5.90
N ARG A 168 9.84 14.25 -6.85
CA ARG A 168 11.24 14.46 -6.55
C ARG A 168 11.95 15.10 -7.75
N GLY A 169 12.27 16.38 -7.64
CA GLY A 169 13.24 16.99 -8.55
C GLY A 169 14.59 16.26 -8.47
N PRO A 170 15.41 16.24 -9.53
CA PRO A 170 16.70 15.54 -9.59
C PRO A 170 17.68 15.86 -8.44
N ARG A 171 17.46 16.95 -7.67
CA ARG A 171 18.29 17.37 -6.54
C ARG A 171 17.66 17.24 -5.16
N HIS A 172 16.53 16.55 -5.03
CA HIS A 172 15.83 16.41 -3.75
C HIS A 172 15.24 17.74 -3.25
N GLU A 173 14.82 18.56 -4.20
CA GLU A 173 14.12 19.81 -3.94
C GLU A 173 12.64 19.49 -3.66
N ASN A 174 12.03 20.24 -2.74
CA ASN A 174 10.62 20.08 -2.34
C ASN A 174 9.62 20.61 -3.41
N GLU A 175 10.16 21.14 -4.50
CA GLU A 175 9.47 21.89 -5.55
C GLU A 175 10.28 21.72 -6.85
N TRP A 176 9.66 21.36 -7.96
CA TRP A 176 10.32 21.24 -9.26
C TRP A 176 9.38 21.61 -10.40
N THR A 177 9.89 22.34 -11.40
CA THR A 177 9.11 22.73 -12.57
C THR A 177 9.27 21.72 -13.70
N ILE A 178 8.17 21.11 -14.13
CA ILE A 178 8.08 20.33 -15.37
C ILE A 178 7.67 21.25 -16.52
N VAL A 179 8.23 21.06 -17.71
CA VAL A 179 7.70 21.64 -18.95
C VAL A 179 7.03 20.52 -19.73
N ARG A 180 5.76 20.72 -20.07
CA ARG A 180 4.93 19.73 -20.76
C ARG A 180 5.13 19.78 -22.29
N ASP A 181 4.60 18.79 -22.98
CA ASP A 181 4.60 18.69 -24.45
C ASP A 181 3.93 19.88 -25.15
N ASP A 182 3.01 20.56 -24.46
CA ASP A 182 2.32 21.78 -24.90
C ASP A 182 3.10 23.08 -24.59
N GLY A 183 4.28 22.97 -23.95
CA GLY A 183 5.12 24.09 -23.55
C GLY A 183 4.72 24.75 -22.23
N GLU A 184 3.70 24.25 -21.52
CA GLU A 184 3.29 24.75 -20.21
C GLU A 184 4.34 24.39 -19.14
N SER A 185 4.83 25.38 -18.40
CA SER A 185 5.66 25.18 -17.22
C SER A 185 4.78 25.01 -15.98
N VAL A 186 4.87 23.86 -15.33
CA VAL A 186 4.11 23.54 -14.13
C VAL A 186 5.04 23.20 -12.99
N ASN A 187 4.85 23.92 -11.89
CA ASN A 187 5.51 23.57 -10.65
C ASN A 187 4.83 22.36 -10.05
N VAL A 188 5.57 21.30 -9.74
CA VAL A 188 5.11 20.13 -9.01
C VAL A 188 5.67 20.26 -7.61
N ASP A 189 4.81 20.20 -6.60
CA ASP A 189 5.18 20.15 -5.19
C ASP A 189 4.28 19.13 -4.49
N PHE A 190 4.53 18.85 -3.21
CA PHE A 190 3.76 17.85 -2.48
C PHE A 190 2.28 18.21 -2.30
N ALA A 191 1.96 19.47 -1.99
CA ALA A 191 0.57 19.89 -1.82
C ALA A 191 -0.18 19.82 -3.16
N ARG A 192 0.53 20.15 -4.23
CA ARG A 192 0.00 20.11 -5.59
C ARG A 192 -0.21 18.69 -6.07
N SER A 193 0.74 17.77 -5.85
CA SER A 193 0.62 16.38 -6.33
C SER A 193 -0.63 15.70 -5.78
N MET A 194 -1.07 16.05 -4.57
CA MET A 194 -2.34 15.59 -4.00
C MET A 194 -3.56 16.33 -4.55
N SER A 195 -3.39 17.57 -4.99
CA SER A 195 -4.47 18.44 -5.43
C SER A 195 -4.99 18.18 -6.84
N VAL A 196 -4.22 17.47 -7.66
CA VAL A 196 -4.44 17.30 -9.10
C VAL A 196 -4.87 15.88 -9.47
N ALA A 197 -5.59 15.19 -8.58
CA ALA A 197 -6.14 13.86 -8.84
C ALA A 197 -5.09 12.80 -9.22
N ASN A 198 -3.86 12.89 -8.70
CA ASN A 198 -2.81 11.91 -8.99
C ASN A 198 -2.90 10.62 -8.18
N GLY A 199 -3.77 10.56 -7.16
CA GLY A 199 -3.95 9.42 -6.26
C GLY A 199 -5.27 9.50 -5.50
N VAL A 200 -5.56 8.48 -4.69
CA VAL A 200 -6.87 8.33 -4.03
C VAL A 200 -6.82 8.65 -2.54
N PHE A 201 -5.79 8.18 -1.84
CA PHE A 201 -5.72 8.21 -0.38
C PHE A 201 -4.98 9.46 0.15
N ASN A 202 -5.50 10.66 -0.13
CA ASN A 202 -4.86 11.93 0.25
C ASN A 202 -4.61 12.08 1.77
N ASN A 203 -3.53 12.76 2.16
CA ASN A 203 -3.16 12.93 3.57
C ASN A 203 -4.21 13.76 4.34
N LYS A 204 -4.78 13.20 5.41
CA LYS A 204 -5.79 13.91 6.23
C LYS A 204 -5.23 14.49 7.52
N ALA A 205 -3.99 14.19 7.88
CA ALA A 205 -3.37 14.63 9.12
C ALA A 205 -1.91 14.99 8.83
N GLN A 206 -1.66 16.13 8.16
CA GLN A 206 -0.30 16.66 7.93
C GLN A 206 0.21 17.49 9.10
N ALA A 207 -0.69 18.21 9.74
CA ALA A 207 -0.42 19.10 10.84
C ALA A 207 -1.67 19.22 11.70
N VAL A 208 -1.55 19.95 12.80
CA VAL A 208 -2.72 20.45 13.54
C VAL A 208 -2.73 21.96 13.49
N ASP A 209 -3.91 22.55 13.39
CA ASP A 209 -4.10 23.99 13.46
C ASP A 209 -3.99 24.50 14.91
N GLU A 210 -4.12 25.81 15.10
CA GLU A 210 -4.08 26.46 16.42
C GLU A 210 -5.17 25.95 17.39
N THR A 211 -6.22 25.31 16.87
CA THR A 211 -7.33 24.71 17.64
C THR A 211 -7.12 23.22 17.93
N GLY A 212 -6.04 22.63 17.41
CA GLY A 212 -5.69 21.22 17.55
C GLY A 212 -6.42 20.28 16.58
N GLN A 213 -7.11 20.82 15.57
CA GLN A 213 -7.78 20.06 14.51
C GLN A 213 -6.78 19.65 13.42
N PRO A 214 -6.90 18.44 12.86
CA PRO A 214 -6.00 17.98 11.81
C PRO A 214 -6.19 18.78 10.52
N VAL A 215 -5.07 19.15 9.91
CA VAL A 215 -5.01 19.82 8.60
C VAL A 215 -4.76 18.76 7.53
N ALA A 216 -5.71 18.63 6.61
CA ALA A 216 -5.61 17.77 5.44
C ALA A 216 -4.87 18.48 4.29
N ILE A 217 -4.22 17.70 3.43
CA ILE A 217 -3.61 18.17 2.18
C ILE A 217 -4.36 17.59 1.01
N GLY A 218 -4.60 18.43 0.02
CA GLY A 218 -5.35 18.05 -1.17
C GLY A 218 -6.86 18.04 -0.94
N PRO A 219 -7.64 17.96 -2.02
CA PRO A 219 -9.08 17.89 -1.96
C PRO A 219 -9.53 16.56 -1.38
N ARG A 220 -10.78 16.54 -0.94
CA ARG A 220 -11.51 15.30 -0.66
C ARG A 220 -11.63 14.52 -1.97
N VAL A 221 -11.21 13.27 -1.96
CA VAL A 221 -11.40 12.35 -3.09
C VAL A 221 -12.61 11.49 -2.81
N ARG A 222 -13.61 11.55 -3.69
CA ARG A 222 -14.87 10.82 -3.62
C ARG A 222 -14.94 9.83 -4.78
N LEU A 223 -15.81 8.83 -4.68
CA LEU A 223 -16.08 7.92 -5.80
C LEU A 223 -16.56 8.67 -7.06
N ASP A 224 -17.31 9.76 -6.89
CA ASP A 224 -17.78 10.60 -8.00
C ASP A 224 -16.68 11.40 -8.70
N ASP A 225 -15.49 11.51 -8.09
CA ASP A 225 -14.33 12.17 -8.69
C ASP A 225 -13.59 11.26 -9.67
N PHE A 226 -13.99 9.99 -9.77
CA PHE A 226 -13.33 9.01 -10.63
C PHE A 226 -13.90 9.19 -12.05
N ARG A 227 -13.09 9.79 -12.92
CA ARG A 227 -13.43 10.13 -14.30
C ARG A 227 -12.65 9.31 -15.32
N ASP A 228 -12.04 8.23 -14.86
CA ASP A 228 -11.36 7.21 -15.67
C ASP A 228 -12.31 6.43 -16.62
N GLY A 229 -13.63 6.58 -16.46
CA GLY A 229 -14.67 6.06 -17.34
C GLY A 229 -15.14 4.63 -17.04
N GLN A 230 -14.38 3.82 -16.31
CA GLN A 230 -14.69 2.41 -16.04
C GLN A 230 -14.38 1.95 -14.60
N GLY A 231 -14.01 2.85 -13.68
CA GLY A 231 -13.62 2.47 -12.31
C GLY A 231 -12.30 1.68 -12.27
N LEU A 232 -11.42 1.98 -13.23
CA LEU A 232 -10.12 1.34 -13.44
C LEU A 232 -9.02 1.89 -12.53
N THR A 233 -9.36 2.85 -11.69
CA THR A 233 -8.45 3.38 -10.69
C THR A 233 -8.16 2.31 -9.65
N MET A 234 -6.90 1.94 -9.57
CA MET A 234 -6.36 1.02 -8.58
C MET A 234 -6.43 1.68 -7.20
N LEU A 235 -7.01 0.98 -6.24
CA LEU A 235 -7.11 1.41 -4.85
C LEU A 235 -6.00 0.79 -3.99
N PHE A 236 -5.76 -0.50 -4.19
CA PHE A 236 -4.81 -1.28 -3.40
C PHE A 236 -4.01 -2.23 -4.28
N SER A 237 -2.80 -2.56 -3.84
CA SER A 237 -1.96 -3.60 -4.41
C SER A 237 -1.28 -4.40 -3.31
N GLU A 238 -0.83 -5.60 -3.65
CA GLU A 238 0.20 -6.31 -2.88
C GLU A 238 1.51 -5.53 -2.86
N SER A 239 2.24 -5.67 -1.75
CA SER A 239 3.64 -5.25 -1.62
C SER A 239 4.37 -6.16 -0.64
N THR A 240 5.54 -6.65 -1.05
CA THR A 240 6.48 -7.37 -0.18
C THR A 240 7.18 -6.46 0.83
N ASP A 241 7.08 -5.14 0.63
CA ASP A 241 7.77 -4.12 1.41
C ASP A 241 6.79 -3.33 2.31
N ALA A 242 5.54 -3.80 2.41
CA ALA A 242 4.51 -3.17 3.22
C ALA A 242 4.88 -3.18 4.71
N LEU A 243 4.89 -2.01 5.34
CA LEU A 243 5.02 -1.91 6.80
C LEU A 243 3.69 -2.22 7.51
N PRO A 244 3.72 -2.48 8.84
CA PRO A 244 2.54 -2.80 9.62
C PRO A 244 1.37 -1.82 9.43
N TRP A 245 0.14 -2.33 9.26
CA TRP A 245 -1.04 -1.62 8.72
C TRP A 245 -1.44 -0.34 9.47
N HIS A 246 -1.00 -0.18 10.72
CA HIS A 246 -1.30 0.99 11.54
C HIS A 246 -0.23 2.09 11.47
N ARG A 247 0.99 1.78 11.00
CA ARG A 247 2.15 2.65 11.22
C ARG A 247 1.98 3.95 10.45
N ILE A 248 2.71 4.95 10.89
CA ILE A 248 2.75 6.25 10.22
C ILE A 248 4.15 6.56 9.67
N SER A 249 5.18 5.83 10.09
CA SER A 249 6.55 6.01 9.64
C SER A 249 7.35 4.71 9.75
N ALA A 250 8.42 4.64 8.96
CA ALA A 250 9.47 3.63 9.04
C ALA A 250 10.35 3.86 10.27
N ASP A 251 10.49 5.12 10.69
CA ASP A 251 11.18 5.48 11.92
C ASP A 251 10.27 5.26 13.13
N ALA A 252 10.85 4.95 14.30
CA ALA A 252 10.15 4.80 15.56
C ALA A 252 9.66 6.15 16.12
N ILE A 253 8.71 6.79 15.44
CA ILE A 253 8.19 8.15 15.76
C ILE A 253 7.20 8.11 16.95
N VAL A 254 7.40 7.20 17.88
CA VAL A 254 6.64 7.14 19.14
C VAL A 254 6.78 8.45 19.91
N GLU A 255 7.95 9.08 19.85
CA GLU A 255 8.22 10.33 20.56
C GLU A 255 7.40 11.52 20.00
N ALA A 256 7.06 11.53 18.72
CA ALA A 256 6.33 12.67 18.15
C ALA A 256 4.81 12.58 18.28
N LEU A 257 4.25 11.39 18.55
CA LEU A 257 2.84 11.23 18.95
C LEU A 257 2.54 11.80 20.35
N VAL A 258 3.58 12.06 21.16
CA VAL A 258 3.47 12.36 22.60
C VAL A 258 3.36 13.84 22.91
N ALA A 259 3.73 14.70 21.96
CA ALA A 259 3.58 16.14 22.13
C ALA A 259 2.14 16.56 21.80
N VAL A 260 1.19 16.22 22.68
CA VAL A 260 -0.26 16.51 22.55
C VAL A 260 -0.55 17.99 22.24
N GLU A 261 0.36 18.89 22.58
CA GLU A 261 0.21 20.36 22.51
C GLU A 261 1.06 21.05 21.42
N GLN A 262 1.92 20.34 20.68
CA GLN A 262 2.73 20.95 19.61
C GLN A 262 2.12 20.68 18.24
N PRO A 263 2.22 21.62 17.28
CA PRO A 263 1.93 21.33 15.88
C PRO A 263 2.91 20.25 15.39
N PHE A 264 2.44 19.00 15.35
CA PHE A 264 3.23 17.90 14.83
C PHE A 264 3.27 17.98 13.30
N LEU A 265 4.48 17.95 12.73
CA LEU A 265 4.71 17.87 11.29
C LEU A 265 4.96 16.41 10.92
N TYR A 266 4.07 15.85 10.10
CA TYR A 266 4.18 14.45 9.70
C TYR A 266 5.32 14.23 8.70
N PRO A 267 6.03 13.10 8.79
CA PRO A 267 7.14 12.81 7.92
C PRO A 267 6.65 12.59 6.48
N GLU A 268 7.34 13.21 5.55
CA GLU A 268 7.07 13.11 4.12
C GLU A 268 7.06 11.65 3.62
N SER A 269 7.85 10.80 4.27
CA SER A 269 8.02 9.39 3.93
C SER A 269 6.77 8.52 4.14
N SER A 270 5.80 8.96 4.95
CA SER A 270 4.57 8.18 5.24
C SER A 270 3.83 7.73 3.99
N ARG A 271 3.85 8.54 2.93
CA ARG A 271 3.17 8.21 1.67
C ARG A 271 3.81 7.05 0.91
N TYR A 272 5.07 6.74 1.18
CA TYR A 272 5.81 5.68 0.50
C TYR A 272 5.69 4.34 1.22
N ILE A 273 5.51 4.40 2.54
CA ILE A 273 5.55 3.24 3.43
C ILE A 273 4.31 2.36 3.30
N HIS A 274 3.15 3.01 3.17
CA HIS A 274 1.84 2.37 3.06
C HIS A 274 1.20 2.61 1.71
N GLY A 275 1.98 3.12 0.75
CA GLY A 275 1.49 3.60 -0.52
C GLY A 275 2.25 3.05 -1.69
N MET A 276 1.52 2.78 -2.76
CA MET A 276 2.10 2.80 -4.10
C MET A 276 2.02 4.21 -4.64
N VAL A 277 3.13 4.62 -5.25
CA VAL A 277 3.24 5.86 -5.99
C VAL A 277 3.75 5.59 -7.39
N TRP A 278 3.52 6.55 -8.28
CA TRP A 278 4.16 6.59 -9.57
C TRP A 278 5.18 7.73 -9.67
N HIS A 279 6.12 7.57 -10.60
CA HIS A 279 7.19 8.50 -10.91
C HIS A 279 6.97 9.06 -12.31
N TYR A 280 7.43 10.27 -12.58
CA TYR A 280 7.35 10.85 -13.93
C TYR A 280 8.28 10.08 -14.90
N GLU A 281 7.81 9.71 -16.10
CA GLU A 281 8.60 8.95 -17.09
C GLU A 281 8.32 9.34 -18.56
N ASP A 282 9.40 9.47 -19.35
CA ASP A 282 9.54 9.32 -20.82
C ASP A 282 10.09 7.97 -21.37
N SER A 283 9.29 6.93 -21.70
CA SER A 283 9.83 5.66 -22.26
C SER A 283 10.34 5.74 -23.73
N GLN A 284 10.21 6.89 -24.40
CA GLN A 284 10.64 7.10 -25.79
C GLN A 284 11.94 7.90 -25.93
N GLY A 285 12.66 8.18 -24.83
CA GLY A 285 13.97 8.83 -24.86
C GLY A 285 15.11 7.82 -25.02
N GLU A 286 15.75 7.78 -26.19
CA GLU A 286 17.00 7.05 -26.38
C GLU A 286 18.08 7.50 -25.38
N ASP A 287 18.86 6.52 -24.90
CA ASP A 287 20.04 6.62 -24.05
C ASP A 287 20.82 7.93 -24.20
N SER A 288 20.99 8.67 -23.10
CA SER A 288 22.28 9.31 -22.80
C SER A 288 22.35 9.80 -21.35
N GLU A 289 23.47 9.44 -20.72
CA GLU A 289 24.05 9.95 -19.47
C GLU A 289 23.30 11.10 -18.77
N VAL A 290 22.75 10.79 -17.59
CA VAL A 290 22.19 11.76 -16.64
C VAL A 290 23.27 12.79 -16.26
N ARG A 291 23.20 13.99 -16.86
CA ARG A 291 24.02 15.14 -16.44
C ARG A 291 23.24 15.98 -15.42
N ASP A 292 23.95 16.35 -14.36
CA ASP A 292 23.55 17.04 -13.11
C ASP A 292 22.83 18.41 -13.22
N ASN A 293 22.14 18.72 -14.33
CA ASN A 293 21.46 20.01 -14.52
C ASN A 293 20.30 20.00 -15.53
N ALA A 294 19.73 18.84 -15.89
CA ALA A 294 18.64 18.81 -16.86
C ALA A 294 17.30 19.26 -16.23
N MET A 295 17.01 20.55 -16.38
CA MET A 295 15.65 21.10 -16.34
C MET A 295 14.82 20.37 -17.41
N ILE A 296 13.63 19.86 -17.06
CA ILE A 296 12.68 19.32 -18.04
C ILE A 296 12.21 20.50 -18.88
N SER A 297 12.92 20.76 -19.97
CA SER A 297 12.58 21.65 -21.08
C SER A 297 12.40 20.74 -22.29
N ALA A 298 11.60 21.14 -23.28
CA ALA A 298 11.27 20.38 -24.49
C ALA A 298 12.47 19.90 -25.36
N VAL A 299 13.71 20.09 -24.88
CA VAL A 299 14.97 19.66 -25.49
C VAL A 299 15.74 18.64 -24.62
N SER A 300 15.34 18.38 -23.37
CA SER A 300 15.90 17.30 -22.54
C SER A 300 14.91 16.15 -22.47
N THR A 301 15.32 14.97 -22.94
CA THR A 301 14.59 13.72 -22.81
C THR A 301 14.25 13.47 -21.34
N ALA A 302 12.99 13.17 -21.06
CA ALA A 302 12.56 12.76 -19.73
C ALA A 302 13.31 11.49 -19.29
N MET A 303 13.53 11.33 -17.98
CA MET A 303 14.28 10.18 -17.47
C MET A 303 13.54 8.86 -17.81
N PRO A 304 14.25 7.82 -18.28
CA PRO A 304 13.65 6.51 -18.54
C PRO A 304 13.24 5.83 -17.22
N VAL A 305 12.22 4.95 -17.24
CA VAL A 305 11.85 4.20 -16.03
C VAL A 305 12.98 3.28 -15.65
N GLN A 306 13.46 3.52 -14.43
CA GLN A 306 14.38 2.62 -13.77
C GLN A 306 13.65 1.30 -13.48
N SER A 307 14.37 0.18 -13.59
CA SER A 307 13.80 -1.15 -13.30
C SER A 307 13.11 -1.21 -11.94
N ILE A 308 13.60 -0.45 -10.97
CA ILE A 308 13.00 -0.35 -9.65
C ILE A 308 11.61 0.28 -9.63
N HIS A 309 11.19 1.12 -10.57
CA HIS A 309 9.82 1.67 -10.49
C HIS A 309 8.76 0.70 -11.05
N ARG A 310 9.19 -0.37 -11.75
CA ARG A 310 8.28 -1.37 -12.33
C ARG A 310 7.71 -2.29 -11.26
N ILE A 311 6.57 -2.90 -11.57
CA ILE A 311 5.98 -3.98 -10.77
C ILE A 311 7.01 -5.10 -10.61
N ASN A 312 7.20 -5.60 -9.38
CA ASN A 312 8.21 -6.63 -9.05
C ASN A 312 9.65 -6.29 -9.48
N GLY A 313 9.93 -5.05 -9.86
CA GLY A 313 11.26 -4.62 -10.25
C GLY A 313 12.30 -4.84 -9.14
N ALA A 314 13.58 -4.86 -9.51
CA ALA A 314 14.67 -5.06 -8.56
C ALA A 314 15.52 -3.78 -8.42
N PHE A 315 16.05 -3.58 -7.21
CA PHE A 315 17.11 -2.61 -6.94
C PHE A 315 18.47 -3.29 -6.84
N GLN A 316 19.52 -2.62 -7.27
CA GLN A 316 20.89 -2.95 -6.88
C GLN A 316 21.44 -1.81 -6.02
N GLY A 317 21.51 -2.01 -4.69
CA GLY A 317 21.98 -1.02 -3.72
C GLY A 317 21.07 -0.92 -2.49
N GLU A 318 21.20 0.18 -1.74
CA GLU A 318 20.29 0.54 -0.62
C GLU A 318 19.08 1.33 -1.15
N PRO A 319 17.87 0.73 -1.24
CA PRO A 319 16.71 1.39 -1.82
C PRO A 319 16.21 2.51 -0.90
N ARG A 320 15.73 3.62 -1.46
CA ARG A 320 15.05 4.66 -0.68
C ARG A 320 13.59 4.26 -0.49
N LEU A 321 12.93 4.80 0.53
CA LEU A 321 11.50 4.50 0.79
C LEU A 321 10.60 4.76 -0.43
N SER A 322 10.83 5.84 -1.18
CA SER A 322 10.08 6.11 -2.41
C SER A 322 10.31 5.08 -3.51
N ASP A 323 11.46 4.41 -3.50
CA ASP A 323 11.79 3.39 -4.49
C ASP A 323 11.12 2.02 -4.14
N LEU A 324 10.66 1.87 -2.90
CA LEU A 324 9.89 0.72 -2.40
C LEU A 324 8.37 0.92 -2.51
N ALA A 325 7.93 2.15 -2.79
CA ALA A 325 6.52 2.54 -2.83
C ALA A 325 5.83 2.13 -4.15
N ARG A 326 5.74 0.82 -4.39
CA ARG A 326 5.24 0.25 -5.65
C ARG A 326 4.65 -1.14 -5.44
N PRO A 327 3.83 -1.63 -6.39
CA PRO A 327 3.37 -3.01 -6.38
C PRO A 327 4.52 -4.03 -6.41
N SER A 328 4.50 -4.95 -5.46
CA SER A 328 5.40 -6.10 -5.43
C SER A 328 4.69 -7.31 -4.81
N SER A 329 5.01 -8.52 -5.25
CA SER A 329 4.49 -9.74 -4.62
C SER A 329 5.43 -10.93 -4.80
N PHE A 330 5.19 -11.98 -4.01
CA PHE A 330 5.84 -13.27 -4.20
C PHE A 330 5.14 -14.17 -5.24
N HIS A 331 4.13 -13.65 -5.95
CA HIS A 331 3.50 -14.36 -7.04
C HIS A 331 4.39 -14.34 -8.28
N VAL A 332 4.25 -15.39 -9.09
CA VAL A 332 4.97 -15.52 -10.35
C VAL A 332 4.33 -14.55 -11.35
N ASP A 333 5.15 -13.78 -12.06
CA ASP A 333 4.81 -12.89 -13.18
C ASP A 333 3.94 -11.66 -12.87
N GLY A 334 3.73 -11.27 -11.61
CA GLY A 334 2.92 -10.08 -11.33
C GLY A 334 2.43 -9.92 -9.89
N VAL A 335 1.35 -9.15 -9.74
CA VAL A 335 0.73 -8.75 -8.47
C VAL A 335 -0.80 -8.76 -8.59
N ASN A 336 -1.49 -9.06 -7.51
CA ASN A 336 -2.92 -8.77 -7.41
C ASN A 336 -3.11 -7.30 -7.01
N ALA A 337 -4.10 -6.66 -7.64
CA ALA A 337 -4.52 -5.31 -7.35
C ALA A 337 -6.05 -5.23 -7.28
N ALA A 338 -6.56 -4.32 -6.44
CA ALA A 338 -7.98 -4.02 -6.32
C ALA A 338 -8.30 -2.64 -6.89
N PHE A 339 -9.49 -2.53 -7.46
CA PHE A 339 -9.94 -1.38 -8.24
C PHE A 339 -11.17 -0.71 -7.62
N ALA A 340 -11.46 0.51 -8.07
CA ALA A 340 -12.57 1.33 -7.61
C ALA A 340 -13.94 0.72 -7.89
N ASP A 341 -14.04 -0.15 -8.89
CA ASP A 341 -15.21 -0.99 -9.18
C ASP A 341 -15.39 -2.16 -8.19
N GLY A 342 -14.45 -2.36 -7.25
CA GLY A 342 -14.41 -3.48 -6.32
C GLY A 342 -13.94 -4.80 -6.93
N ALA A 343 -13.51 -4.81 -8.19
CA ALA A 343 -12.91 -5.97 -8.82
C ALA A 343 -11.44 -6.11 -8.39
N THR A 344 -10.96 -7.35 -8.41
CA THR A 344 -9.53 -7.64 -8.30
C THR A 344 -9.02 -8.21 -9.60
N ARG A 345 -7.85 -7.71 -10.02
CA ARG A 345 -7.20 -8.12 -11.27
C ARG A 345 -5.74 -8.40 -10.98
N PHE A 346 -5.17 -9.29 -11.77
CA PHE A 346 -3.75 -9.59 -11.69
C PHE A 346 -3.03 -8.79 -12.75
N ILE A 347 -2.07 -7.99 -12.32
CA ILE A 347 -1.29 -7.11 -13.17
C ILE A 347 0.06 -7.77 -13.41
N GLN A 348 0.40 -7.96 -14.67
CA GLN A 348 1.66 -8.58 -15.06
C GLN A 348 2.83 -7.63 -14.81
N ASP A 349 4.00 -8.17 -14.47
CA ASP A 349 5.24 -7.40 -14.30
C ASP A 349 5.69 -6.67 -15.59
N SER A 350 5.26 -7.17 -16.74
CA SER A 350 5.50 -6.63 -18.07
C SER A 350 4.57 -5.48 -18.48
N ILE A 351 3.64 -5.07 -17.61
CA ILE A 351 2.75 -3.92 -17.88
C ILE A 351 3.55 -2.69 -18.31
N ASP A 352 3.06 -1.98 -19.32
CA ASP A 352 3.63 -0.69 -19.70
C ASP A 352 3.46 0.30 -18.54
N TYR A 353 4.53 1.00 -18.20
CA TYR A 353 4.52 1.87 -17.02
C TYR A 353 3.50 3.01 -17.14
N ARG A 354 3.18 3.49 -18.35
CA ARG A 354 2.16 4.52 -18.55
C ARG A 354 0.76 4.02 -18.28
N VAL A 355 0.51 2.74 -18.60
CA VAL A 355 -0.73 2.07 -18.23
C VAL A 355 -0.80 2.00 -16.71
N TYR A 356 0.27 1.56 -16.03
CA TYR A 356 0.34 1.55 -14.56
C TYR A 356 0.08 2.92 -13.93
N GLN A 357 0.74 3.97 -14.41
CA GLN A 357 0.53 5.33 -13.92
C GLN A 357 -0.94 5.78 -14.10
N SER A 358 -1.59 5.37 -15.19
CA SER A 358 -2.98 5.72 -15.50
C SER A 358 -3.96 4.97 -14.60
N LEU A 359 -3.62 3.74 -14.21
CA LEU A 359 -4.37 2.98 -13.20
C LEU A 359 -4.27 3.64 -11.82
N LEU A 360 -3.23 4.40 -11.48
CA LEU A 360 -3.15 5.09 -10.19
C LEU A 360 -3.91 6.43 -10.16
N THR A 361 -4.44 6.87 -11.28
CA THR A 361 -4.98 8.22 -11.39
C THR A 361 -6.52 8.20 -11.44
N PRO A 362 -7.24 8.75 -10.44
CA PRO A 362 -8.72 8.85 -10.49
C PRO A 362 -9.26 9.67 -11.66
N ASP A 363 -8.51 10.66 -12.15
CA ASP A 363 -8.87 11.44 -13.33
C ASP A 363 -7.70 11.58 -14.31
N GLY A 364 -7.63 10.65 -15.27
CA GLY A 364 -6.56 10.62 -16.27
C GLY A 364 -6.42 11.91 -17.11
N GLN A 365 -7.49 12.70 -17.26
CA GLN A 365 -7.46 13.94 -18.06
C GLN A 365 -6.87 15.13 -17.31
N HIS A 366 -7.10 15.19 -16.00
CA HIS A 366 -6.65 16.32 -15.16
C HIS A 366 -5.35 16.04 -14.41
N SER A 367 -4.90 14.79 -14.40
CA SER A 367 -3.67 14.34 -13.75
C SER A 367 -2.41 14.85 -14.41
N GLU A 368 -1.33 14.92 -13.63
CA GLU A 368 -0.02 15.39 -14.09
C GLU A 368 0.82 14.28 -14.73
N MET A 369 0.13 13.28 -15.29
CA MET A 369 0.68 12.29 -16.18
C MET A 369 1.44 12.97 -17.32
N PRO A 370 2.61 12.44 -17.73
CA PRO A 370 3.35 12.95 -18.88
C PRO A 370 2.50 13.08 -20.16
N LYS A 371 1.40 12.32 -20.28
CA LYS A 371 0.43 12.39 -21.38
C LYS A 371 -1.00 12.56 -20.85
N ARG A 372 -1.57 13.77 -21.00
CA ARG A 372 -2.96 14.14 -20.58
C ARG A 372 -4.07 13.33 -21.27
N ASP A 373 -3.79 12.73 -22.43
CA ASP A 373 -4.81 12.11 -23.29
C ASP A 373 -4.77 10.56 -23.32
N HIS A 374 -3.97 9.90 -22.46
CA HIS A 374 -3.95 8.44 -22.42
C HIS A 374 -5.17 7.91 -21.64
N ARG A 375 -6.23 7.54 -22.37
CA ARG A 375 -7.40 6.85 -21.81
C ARG A 375 -7.23 5.34 -21.98
N LEU A 376 -7.34 4.62 -20.88
CA LEU A 376 -7.27 3.16 -20.86
C LEU A 376 -8.46 2.54 -21.61
N GLY A 377 -8.15 1.74 -22.62
CA GLY A 377 -9.10 0.86 -23.31
C GLY A 377 -9.12 -0.54 -22.68
N SER A 378 -10.12 -1.35 -23.02
CA SER A 378 -10.20 -2.75 -22.57
C SER A 378 -9.07 -3.64 -23.07
N GLU A 379 -8.30 -3.18 -24.07
CA GLU A 379 -7.18 -3.91 -24.68
C GLU A 379 -5.84 -3.61 -23.99
N ASP A 380 -5.79 -2.64 -23.07
CA ASP A 380 -4.58 -2.27 -22.33
C ASP A 380 -4.33 -3.18 -21.09
N PHE A 381 -5.11 -4.25 -20.93
CA PHE A 381 -5.14 -5.15 -19.76
C PHE A 381 -4.57 -6.55 -20.01
#